data_AF-A0AAN5CC97-F1
#
_entry.id   AF-A0AAN5CC97-F1
#
_cell.length_a   1.000
_cell.length_b   1.000
_cell.length_c   1.000
_cell.angle_alpha   90.00
_cell.angle_beta   90.00
_cell.angle_gamma   90.00
#
_symmetry.space_group_name_H-M   'P 1'
#
loop_
_entity.id
_entity.type
_entity.pdbx_description
1 polymer ?
#
loop_
_entity_poly.entity_id
_entity_poly.type
_entity_poly.pdbx_seq_one_letter_code
_entity_poly.pdbx_strand_id
1 'polypeptide(L)'
;DDIPLEERCPFKCDKCERRFPEKSGLKRHLQVKHDDPEKAKNHPFKCDECGATFKNKKSLTFHAKVHMRNRHMGELHSFKIV
;
A
#
# COMPACT_ATOMS: atom_id res chain seq x y z
N ASP A 1 -17.47 5.71 -17.05
CA ASP A 1 -16.04 5.63 -17.40
C ASP A 1 -15.19 5.27 -16.21
N ASP A 2 -14.54 4.11 -16.26
CA ASP A 2 -13.60 3.64 -15.24
C ASP A 2 -12.29 4.43 -15.42
N ILE A 3 -11.91 5.25 -14.43
CA ILE A 3 -10.68 6.04 -14.51
C ILE A 3 -9.49 5.07 -14.55
N PRO A 4 -8.61 5.12 -15.57
CA PRO A 4 -7.47 4.22 -15.68
C PRO A 4 -6.60 4.25 -14.42
N LEU A 5 -6.16 3.08 -13.96
CA LEU A 5 -5.22 2.93 -12.83
C LEU A 5 -3.95 3.77 -13.00
N GLU A 6 -3.58 4.10 -14.24
CA GLU A 6 -2.44 4.95 -14.56
C GLU A 6 -2.66 6.43 -14.17
N GLU A 7 -3.90 6.91 -14.17
CA GLU A 7 -4.23 8.26 -13.69
C GLU A 7 -4.43 8.30 -12.17
N ARG A 8 -5.00 7.23 -11.59
CA ARG A 8 -5.22 7.16 -10.14
C ARG A 8 -3.93 6.89 -9.36
N CYS A 9 -3.03 6.12 -9.95
CA CYS A 9 -1.76 5.69 -9.37
C CYS A 9 -0.62 5.91 -10.37
N PRO A 10 -0.25 7.17 -10.68
CA PRO A 10 0.72 7.48 -11.72
C PRO A 10 2.15 7.07 -11.36
N PHE A 11 2.44 6.81 -10.08
CA PHE A 11 3.80 6.51 -9.62
C PHE A 11 4.03 5.01 -9.54
N LYS A 12 4.58 4.43 -10.60
CA LYS A 12 5.01 3.02 -10.67
C LYS A 12 6.39 2.83 -10.02
N CYS A 13 6.61 1.68 -9.38
CA CYS A 13 7.93 1.25 -8.95
C CYS A 13 8.71 0.58 -10.10
N ASP A 14 9.98 0.93 -10.28
CA ASP A 14 10.82 0.30 -11.31
C ASP A 14 11.33 -1.09 -10.91
N LYS A 15 11.36 -1.39 -9.60
CA LYS A 15 11.84 -2.67 -9.07
C LYS A 15 10.71 -3.70 -8.85
N CYS A 16 9.44 -3.28 -8.87
CA CYS A 16 8.28 -4.18 -8.82
C CYS A 16 7.04 -3.54 -9.45
N GLU A 17 6.00 -4.31 -9.75
CA GLU A 17 4.84 -3.82 -10.52
C GLU A 17 3.83 -2.97 -9.72
N ARG A 18 4.19 -2.50 -8.53
CA ARG A 18 3.30 -1.68 -7.71
C ARG A 18 3.23 -0.24 -8.17
N ARG A 19 2.03 0.34 -8.01
CA ARG A 19 1.70 1.72 -8.36
C ARG A 19 1.15 2.47 -7.15
N PHE A 20 1.44 3.76 -7.06
CA PHE A 20 1.06 4.61 -5.95
C PHE A 20 0.40 5.91 -6.46
N PRO A 21 -0.59 6.45 -5.73
CA PRO A 21 -1.22 7.74 -6.05
C PRO A 21 -0.30 8.93 -5.78
N GLU A 22 0.72 8.76 -4.93
CA GLU A 22 1.64 9.82 -4.53
C GLU A 22 3.12 9.39 -4.60
N LYS A 23 4.00 10.33 -4.96
CA LYS A 23 5.47 10.16 -4.92
C LYS A 23 5.98 9.78 -3.53
N SER A 24 5.37 10.34 -2.48
CA SER A 24 5.70 10.04 -1.08
C SER A 24 5.50 8.55 -0.77
N GLY A 25 4.40 7.96 -1.26
CA GLY A 25 4.09 6.54 -1.18
C GLY A 25 5.12 5.67 -1.88
N LEU A 26 5.47 6.01 -3.13
CA LEU A 26 6.51 5.31 -3.90
C LEU A 26 7.89 5.39 -3.23
N LYS A 27 8.31 6.57 -2.77
CA LYS A 27 9.61 6.77 -2.10
C LYS A 27 9.72 5.93 -0.83
N ARG A 28 8.67 5.92 -0.01
CA ARG A 28 8.62 5.06 1.19
C ARG A 28 8.64 3.58 0.82
N HIS A 29 7.91 3.18 -0.22
CA HIS A 29 7.93 1.82 -0.71
C HIS A 29 9.34 1.38 -1.14
N LEU A 30 10.04 2.20 -1.94
CA LEU A 30 11.41 1.93 -2.36
C LEU A 30 12.33 1.77 -1.15
N GLN A 31 12.27 2.70 -0.19
CA GLN A 31 13.07 2.62 1.03
C GLN A 31 12.79 1.35 1.84
N VAL A 32 11.53 0.99 2.04
CA VAL A 32 11.15 -0.10 2.95
C VAL A 32 11.25 -1.48 2.28
N LYS A 33 11.19 -1.55 0.94
CA LYS A 33 11.14 -2.84 0.21
C LYS A 33 12.33 -3.13 -0.69
N HIS A 34 13.07 -2.11 -1.10
CA HIS A 34 14.09 -2.26 -2.13
C HIS A 34 15.46 -1.64 -1.81
N ASP A 35 15.49 -0.66 -0.90
CA ASP A 35 16.69 0.13 -0.61
C ASP A 35 17.25 -0.17 0.78
N ASP A 36 16.38 -0.23 1.80
CA ASP A 36 16.80 -0.26 3.20
C ASP A 36 16.01 -1.33 4.00
N PRO A 37 16.57 -2.54 4.19
CA PRO A 37 15.92 -3.63 4.92
C PRO A 37 15.75 -3.32 6.42
N GLU A 38 16.57 -2.45 6.99
CA GLU A 38 16.43 -1.96 8.36
C GLU A 38 15.14 -1.13 8.52
N LYS A 39 14.81 -0.28 7.53
CA LYS A 39 13.50 0.40 7.47
C LYS A 39 12.33 -0.55 7.28
N ALA A 40 12.53 -1.68 6.61
CA ALA A 40 11.55 -2.76 6.53
C ALA A 40 11.17 -3.27 7.92
N LYS A 41 12.17 -3.46 8.79
CA LYS A 41 11.97 -3.91 10.17
C LYS A 41 11.19 -2.92 11.03
N ASN A 42 11.37 -1.62 10.79
CA ASN A 42 10.61 -0.56 11.47
C ASN A 42 9.20 -0.32 10.90
N HIS A 43 8.88 -0.90 9.75
CA HIS A 43 7.56 -0.81 9.11
C HIS A 43 7.06 -2.21 8.69
N PRO A 44 6.88 -3.13 9.65
CA PRO A 44 6.58 -4.52 9.34
C PRO A 44 5.16 -4.69 8.77
N PHE A 45 4.25 -3.77 9.08
CA PHE A 45 2.84 -3.90 8.72
C PHE A 45 2.60 -3.38 7.29
N LYS A 46 2.27 -4.28 6.36
CA LYS A 46 2.00 -3.99 4.95
C LYS A 46 0.50 -4.17 4.67
N CYS A 47 -0.12 -3.19 4.00
CA CYS A 47 -1.43 -3.36 3.38
C CYS A 47 -1.27 -4.19 2.12
N ASP A 48 -2.02 -5.28 1.98
CA ASP A 48 -1.92 -6.10 0.78
C ASP A 48 -2.67 -5.49 -0.41
N GLU A 49 -3.79 -4.80 -0.16
CA GLU A 49 -4.62 -4.19 -1.20
C GLU A 49 -3.91 -3.07 -1.98
N CYS A 50 -3.30 -2.09 -1.30
CA CYS A 50 -2.59 -0.99 -1.98
C CYS A 50 -1.07 -1.02 -1.81
N GLY A 51 -0.59 -1.86 -0.89
CA GLY A 51 0.84 -1.96 -0.67
C GLY A 51 1.50 -0.98 0.26
N ALA A 52 0.73 -0.10 0.89
CA ALA A 52 1.24 0.83 1.88
C ALA A 52 1.85 0.09 3.08
N THR A 53 2.99 0.58 3.56
CA THR A 53 3.69 0.05 4.74
C THR A 53 3.54 1.00 5.93
N PHE A 54 3.39 0.45 7.14
CA PHE A 54 3.10 1.17 8.36
C PHE A 54 3.99 0.68 9.50
N LYS A 55 4.34 1.59 10.39
CA LYS A 55 5.13 1.30 11.60
C LYS A 55 4.36 0.50 12.66
N ASN A 56 3.03 0.59 12.67
CA ASN A 56 2.20 -0.05 13.69
C ASN A 56 0.90 -0.60 13.10
N LYS A 57 0.40 -1.68 13.69
CA LYS A 57 -0.88 -2.33 13.34
C LYS A 57 -2.07 -1.36 13.37
N LYS A 58 -2.15 -0.46 14.35
CA LYS A 58 -3.24 0.55 14.44
C LYS A 58 -3.34 1.42 13.19
N SER A 59 -2.21 1.88 12.66
CA SER A 59 -2.17 2.71 11.45
C SER A 59 -2.60 1.92 10.22
N LEU A 60 -2.18 0.66 10.11
CA LEU A 60 -2.64 -0.25 9.04
C LEU A 60 -4.14 -0.51 9.14
N THR A 61 -4.67 -0.81 10.33
CA THR A 61 -6.10 -1.06 10.55
C THR A 61 -6.95 0.17 10.22
N PHE A 62 -6.53 1.37 10.63
CA PHE A 62 -7.23 2.60 10.26
C PHE A 62 -7.23 2.81 8.75
N HIS A 63 -6.08 2.62 8.11
CA HIS A 63 -5.95 2.71 6.67
C HIS A 63 -6.82 1.67 5.93
N ALA A 64 -6.89 0.43 6.42
CA ALA A 64 -7.74 -0.61 5.84
C ALA A 64 -9.24 -0.27 5.89
N LYS A 65 -9.69 0.54 6.85
CA LYS A 65 -11.08 1.04 6.87
C LYS A 65 -11.38 1.99 5.72
N VAL A 66 -10.37 2.68 5.19
CA VAL A 66 -10.53 3.56 4.02
C VAL A 66 -10.81 2.75 2.77
N HIS A 67 -10.17 1.58 2.64
CA HIS A 67 -10.47 0.61 1.59
C HIS A 67 -11.91 0.10 1.67
N MET A 68 -12.41 -0.19 2.88
CA MET A 68 -13.82 -0.56 3.09
C MET A 68 -14.80 0.56 2.75
N ARG A 69 -14.43 1.83 2.96
CA ARG A 69 -15.29 2.98 2.62
C ARG A 69 -15.28 3.29 1.12
N ASN A 70 -14.21 2.94 0.41
CA ASN A 70 -13.99 3.37 -0.98
C ASN A 70 -14.05 2.24 -2.02
N ARG A 71 -14.23 0.96 -1.65
CA ARG A 71 -14.27 -0.16 -2.61
C ARG A 71 -15.66 -0.78 -2.71
N HIS A 72 -16.10 -0.89 -3.96
CA HIS A 72 -17.28 -1.64 -4.39
C HIS A 72 -17.38 -3.00 -3.68
N MET A 73 -18.60 -3.29 -3.25
CA MET A 73 -19.10 -4.50 -2.60
C MET A 73 -18.62 -5.77 -3.30
N GLY A 74 -17.69 -6.52 -2.72
CA GLY A 74 -17.32 -7.84 -3.23
C GLY A 74 -16.04 -8.35 -2.61
N GLU A 75 -16.16 -9.39 -1.79
CA GLU A 75 -15.07 -10.20 -1.24
C GLU A 75 -14.32 -9.60 -0.04
N LEU A 76 -14.83 -9.99 1.13
CA LEU A 76 -14.14 -9.99 2.42
C LEU A 76 -12.98 -11.00 2.37
N HIS A 77 -11.91 -10.71 1.64
CA HIS A 77 -10.70 -11.52 1.74
C HIS A 77 -10.09 -11.29 3.11
N SER A 78 -10.04 -12.37 3.88
CA SER A 78 -9.48 -12.45 5.23
C SER A 78 -8.14 -11.73 5.30
N PHE A 79 -8.12 -10.52 5.87
CA PHE A 79 -6.92 -9.73 6.02
C PHE A 79 -5.95 -10.46 6.95
N LYS A 80 -5.02 -11.24 6.38
CA LYS A 80 -3.86 -11.76 7.11
C LYS A 80 -2.95 -10.58 7.42
N ILE A 81 -3.05 -10.13 8.67
CA ILE A 81 -2.05 -9.27 9.29
C ILE A 81 -0.87 -10.20 9.60
N VAL A 82 0.08 -10.28 8.66
CA VAL A 82 1.43 -10.83 8.92
C VAL A 82 2.21 -9.81 9.72
#